data_AF-A0A5B0RXC2-F1
#
_entry.id   AF-A0A5B0RXC2-F1
#
_cell.length_a   1.000
_cell.length_b   1.000
_cell.length_c   1.000
_cell.angle_alpha   90.00
_cell.angle_beta   90.00
_cell.angle_gamma   90.00
#
_symmetry.space_group_name_H-M   'P 1'
#
loop_
_entity.id
_entity.type
_entity.pdbx_description
1 polymer ?
#
loop_
_entity_poly.entity_id
_entity_poly.type
_entity_poly.pdbx_seq_one_letter_code
_entity_poly.pdbx_strand_id
1 'polypeptide(L)'
;MSSHGEVSWETLRRQIRSLENTLESEITTYAKLCTSVSTAYSSNGKLSERTITESREVEERIEDNLKQLSLQVDQIYRLLQTSSVAPTGSMTHACNRHKEVLQEYERDFKRTRISLRECEQRASLLSSVRSEISSFKSSQIASEQDRHLNDRSSINSSHRLADDVLGQAYETRYQFSNQRRTLFNSNSRMGSVIATVPGVNSLISMINSRRRRDTLILATVAGGCTFMLLLLTFR
;
A
#
# COMPACT_ATOMS: atom_id res chain seq x y z
N MET A 1 -67.27 -52.18 -12.05
CA MET A 1 -66.86 -50.76 -11.98
C MET A 1 -65.56 -50.55 -11.19
N SER A 2 -64.86 -51.60 -10.74
CA SER A 2 -63.66 -51.51 -9.91
C SER A 2 -62.35 -51.24 -10.69
N SER A 3 -62.31 -51.48 -12.00
CA SER A 3 -61.10 -51.33 -12.82
C SER A 3 -60.66 -49.88 -13.02
N HIS A 4 -61.59 -48.90 -13.01
CA HIS A 4 -61.26 -47.49 -13.22
C HIS A 4 -60.45 -46.90 -12.04
N GLY A 5 -60.71 -47.36 -10.81
CA GLY A 5 -59.95 -46.92 -9.62
C GLY A 5 -58.53 -47.49 -9.57
N GLU A 6 -58.36 -48.75 -9.99
CA GLU A 6 -57.04 -49.40 -10.07
C GLU A 6 -56.14 -48.75 -11.13
N VAL A 7 -56.69 -48.43 -12.31
CA VAL A 7 -55.94 -47.73 -13.38
C VAL A 7 -55.52 -46.32 -12.93
N SER A 8 -56.37 -45.61 -12.18
CA SER A 8 -56.04 -44.29 -11.62
C SER A 8 -54.95 -44.37 -10.56
N TRP A 9 -54.96 -45.40 -9.71
CA TRP A 9 -53.95 -45.63 -8.67
C TRP A 9 -52.59 -45.97 -9.26
N GLU A 10 -52.54 -46.88 -10.23
CA GLU A 10 -51.29 -47.29 -10.87
C GLU A 10 -50.64 -46.14 -11.66
N THR A 11 -51.45 -45.33 -12.34
CA THR A 11 -50.97 -44.16 -13.09
C THR A 11 -50.33 -43.15 -12.15
N LEU A 12 -50.99 -42.81 -11.03
CA LEU A 12 -50.48 -41.84 -10.06
C LEU A 12 -49.23 -42.37 -9.35
N ARG A 13 -49.16 -43.66 -9.05
CA ARG A 13 -47.95 -44.30 -8.49
C ARG A 13 -46.76 -44.25 -9.46
N ARG A 14 -47.00 -44.43 -10.76
CA ARG A 14 -45.94 -44.29 -11.79
C ARG A 14 -45.46 -42.85 -11.88
N GLN A 15 -46.38 -41.87 -11.82
CA GLN A 15 -46.02 -40.44 -11.82
C GLN A 15 -45.18 -40.07 -10.61
N ILE A 16 -45.57 -40.51 -9.40
CA ILE A 16 -44.80 -40.28 -8.17
C ILE A 16 -43.39 -40.85 -8.29
N ARG A 17 -43.23 -42.10 -8.74
CA ARG A 17 -41.90 -42.71 -8.93
C ARG A 17 -41.05 -41.96 -9.95
N SER A 18 -41.68 -41.46 -11.02
CA SER A 18 -40.98 -40.65 -12.03
C SER A 18 -40.48 -39.33 -11.43
N LEU A 19 -41.29 -38.68 -10.59
CA LEU A 19 -40.91 -37.46 -9.88
C LEU A 19 -39.82 -37.73 -8.83
N GLU A 20 -39.92 -38.83 -8.07
CA GLU A 20 -38.89 -39.26 -7.11
C GLU A 20 -37.51 -39.44 -7.80
N ASN A 21 -37.47 -40.16 -8.93
CA ASN A 21 -36.23 -40.35 -9.70
C ASN A 21 -35.67 -39.01 -10.25
N THR A 22 -36.56 -38.12 -10.68
CA THR A 22 -36.16 -36.79 -11.18
C THR A 22 -35.58 -35.95 -10.06
N LEU A 23 -36.25 -35.92 -8.89
CA LEU A 23 -35.78 -35.22 -7.70
C LEU A 23 -34.44 -35.74 -7.20
N GLU A 24 -34.23 -37.06 -7.18
CA GLU A 24 -32.94 -37.65 -6.78
C GLU A 24 -31.80 -37.17 -7.70
N SER A 25 -32.02 -37.16 -9.01
CA SER A 25 -31.06 -36.64 -9.98
C SER A 25 -30.80 -35.15 -9.76
N GLU A 26 -31.85 -34.34 -9.61
CA GLU A 26 -31.72 -32.89 -9.42
C GLU A 26 -31.03 -32.54 -8.10
N ILE A 27 -31.39 -33.17 -6.99
CA ILE A 27 -30.74 -32.99 -5.69
C ILE A 27 -29.25 -33.37 -5.78
N THR A 28 -28.92 -34.44 -6.50
CA THR A 28 -27.52 -34.83 -6.74
C THR A 28 -26.78 -33.77 -7.56
N THR A 29 -27.40 -33.21 -8.61
CA THR A 29 -26.79 -32.11 -9.37
C THR A 29 -26.61 -30.86 -8.53
N TYR A 30 -27.58 -30.54 -7.67
CA TYR A 30 -27.52 -29.41 -6.75
C TYR A 30 -26.40 -29.57 -5.71
N ALA A 31 -26.22 -30.77 -5.16
CA ALA A 31 -25.11 -31.07 -4.26
C ALA A 31 -23.74 -30.97 -4.95
N LYS A 32 -23.64 -31.39 -6.23
CA LYS A 32 -22.43 -31.19 -7.05
C LYS A 32 -22.15 -29.70 -7.28
N LEU A 33 -23.17 -28.90 -7.55
CA LEU A 33 -23.04 -27.45 -7.69
C LEU A 33 -22.55 -26.80 -6.39
N CYS A 34 -23.03 -27.24 -5.23
CA CYS A 34 -22.51 -26.80 -3.92
C CYS A 34 -20.99 -27.08 -3.78
N THR A 35 -20.54 -28.28 -4.17
CA THR A 35 -19.11 -28.62 -4.17
C THR A 35 -18.33 -27.76 -5.17
N SER A 36 -18.91 -27.51 -6.35
CA SER A 36 -18.34 -26.65 -7.39
C SER A 36 -18.17 -25.21 -6.91
N VAL A 37 -19.15 -24.66 -6.19
CA VAL A 37 -19.09 -23.31 -5.59
C VAL A 37 -17.93 -23.21 -4.60
N SER A 38 -17.79 -24.21 -3.72
CA SER A 38 -16.70 -24.26 -2.73
C SER A 38 -15.31 -24.39 -3.37
N THR A 39 -15.19 -25.21 -4.41
CA THR A 39 -13.91 -25.45 -5.12
C THR A 39 -13.52 -24.31 -6.07
N ALA A 40 -14.47 -23.77 -6.84
CA ALA A 40 -14.23 -22.63 -7.74
C ALA A 40 -13.78 -21.38 -6.98
N TYR A 41 -14.32 -21.19 -5.76
CA TYR A 41 -13.85 -20.13 -4.88
C TYR A 41 -12.39 -20.33 -4.47
N SER A 42 -12.01 -21.56 -4.09
CA SER A 42 -10.65 -21.87 -3.63
C SER A 42 -9.58 -21.70 -4.72
N SER A 43 -9.92 -21.95 -5.99
CA SER A 43 -8.97 -21.87 -7.11
C SER A 43 -8.83 -20.47 -7.70
N ASN A 44 -9.95 -19.79 -7.97
CA ASN A 44 -9.94 -18.51 -8.70
C ASN A 44 -10.23 -17.30 -7.81
N GLY A 45 -10.68 -17.52 -6.57
CA GLY A 45 -11.06 -16.46 -5.63
C GLY A 45 -12.17 -15.55 -6.17
N LYS A 46 -12.97 -16.04 -7.12
CA LYS A 46 -14.16 -15.40 -7.68
C LYS A 46 -15.23 -16.47 -7.85
N LEU A 47 -16.40 -16.20 -7.31
CA LEU A 47 -17.59 -17.00 -7.56
C LEU A 47 -18.07 -16.68 -8.98
N SER A 48 -18.27 -17.71 -9.81
CA SER A 48 -18.80 -17.50 -11.16
C SER A 48 -20.29 -17.20 -11.05
N GLU A 49 -20.71 -16.03 -11.52
CA GLU A 49 -22.13 -15.63 -11.60
C GLU A 49 -22.98 -16.69 -12.31
N ARG A 50 -22.38 -17.38 -13.29
CA ARG A 50 -23.00 -18.51 -14.00
C ARG A 50 -23.35 -19.67 -13.06
N THR A 51 -22.49 -19.98 -12.09
CA THR A 51 -22.71 -21.10 -11.16
C THR A 51 -23.78 -20.76 -10.13
N ILE A 52 -23.89 -19.49 -9.72
CA ILE A 52 -24.94 -19.00 -8.81
C ILE A 52 -26.31 -19.00 -9.51
N THR A 53 -26.35 -18.55 -10.75
CA THR A 53 -27.58 -18.56 -11.55
C THR A 53 -28.04 -19.99 -11.82
N GLU A 54 -27.13 -20.88 -12.20
CA GLU A 54 -27.41 -22.31 -12.38
C GLU A 54 -27.86 -23.00 -11.09
N SER A 55 -27.26 -22.70 -9.94
CA SER A 55 -27.70 -23.26 -8.66
C SER A 55 -29.10 -22.80 -8.28
N ARG A 56 -29.44 -21.53 -8.52
CA ARG A 56 -30.76 -20.97 -8.24
C ARG A 56 -31.84 -21.54 -9.16
N GLU A 57 -31.55 -21.75 -10.44
CA GLU A 57 -32.48 -22.40 -11.38
C GLU A 57 -32.77 -23.84 -10.94
N VAL A 58 -31.75 -24.58 -10.52
CA VAL A 58 -31.92 -25.95 -9.99
C VAL A 58 -32.71 -25.94 -8.68
N GLU A 59 -32.47 -24.97 -7.79
CA GLU A 59 -33.22 -24.79 -6.55
C GLU A 59 -34.72 -24.60 -6.81
N GLU A 60 -35.08 -23.73 -7.78
CA GLU A 60 -36.47 -23.48 -8.16
C GLU A 60 -37.15 -24.73 -8.74
N ARG A 61 -36.45 -25.48 -9.61
CA ARG A 61 -36.98 -26.75 -10.16
C ARG A 61 -37.23 -27.79 -9.08
N ILE A 62 -36.32 -27.94 -8.12
CA ILE A 62 -36.50 -28.87 -7.00
C ILE A 62 -37.69 -28.45 -6.13
N GLU A 63 -37.86 -27.15 -5.86
CA GLU A 63 -39.01 -26.65 -5.10
C GLU A 63 -40.34 -26.91 -5.82
N ASP A 64 -40.40 -26.77 -7.15
CA ASP A 64 -41.61 -27.09 -7.91
C ASP A 64 -41.89 -28.60 -7.93
N ASN A 65 -40.88 -29.42 -8.19
CA ASN A 65 -41.00 -30.87 -8.20
C ASN A 65 -41.42 -31.43 -6.82
N LEU A 66 -40.92 -30.87 -5.72
CA LEU A 66 -41.36 -31.23 -4.37
C LEU A 66 -42.83 -30.89 -4.12
N LYS A 67 -43.30 -29.72 -4.58
CA LYS A 67 -44.73 -29.34 -4.49
C LYS A 67 -45.60 -30.30 -5.31
N GLN A 68 -45.19 -30.62 -6.53
CA GLN A 68 -45.91 -31.58 -7.39
C GLN A 68 -45.96 -32.98 -6.75
N LEU A 69 -44.85 -33.45 -6.18
CA LEU A 69 -44.78 -34.73 -5.48
C LEU A 69 -45.72 -34.73 -4.26
N SER A 70 -45.70 -33.67 -3.45
CA SER A 70 -46.59 -33.52 -2.30
C SER A 70 -48.07 -33.58 -2.71
N LEU A 71 -48.47 -32.87 -3.77
CA LEU A 71 -49.84 -32.90 -4.29
C LEU A 71 -50.25 -34.29 -4.77
N GLN A 72 -49.37 -35.01 -5.47
CA GLN A 72 -49.66 -36.36 -5.94
C GLN A 72 -49.74 -37.38 -4.80
N VAL A 73 -48.87 -37.27 -3.79
CA VAL A 73 -48.92 -38.11 -2.59
C VAL A 73 -50.22 -37.88 -1.81
N ASP A 74 -50.65 -36.62 -1.65
CA ASP A 74 -51.93 -36.28 -1.02
C ASP A 74 -53.13 -36.81 -1.83
N GLN A 75 -53.06 -36.74 -3.16
CA GLN A 75 -54.09 -37.28 -4.04
C GLN A 75 -54.19 -38.82 -3.94
N ILE A 76 -53.07 -39.54 -3.87
CA ILE A 76 -53.04 -40.98 -3.60
C ILE A 76 -53.70 -41.29 -2.26
N TYR A 77 -53.37 -40.52 -1.22
CA TYR A 77 -53.92 -40.73 0.11
C TYR A 77 -55.44 -40.49 0.14
N ARG A 78 -55.93 -39.44 -0.52
CA ARG A 78 -57.37 -39.15 -0.66
C ARG A 78 -58.10 -40.22 -1.45
N LEU A 79 -57.52 -40.74 -2.54
CA LEU A 79 -58.10 -41.85 -3.31
C LEU A 79 -58.23 -43.12 -2.45
N LEU A 80 -57.23 -43.39 -1.59
CA LEU A 80 -57.28 -44.52 -0.67
C LEU A 80 -58.37 -44.37 0.40
N GLN A 81 -58.60 -43.16 0.89
CA GLN A 81 -59.62 -42.86 1.91
C GLN A 81 -61.06 -42.80 1.36
N THR A 82 -61.22 -42.43 0.09
CA THR A 82 -62.54 -42.26 -0.56
C THR A 82 -63.00 -43.51 -1.31
N SER A 83 -62.13 -44.51 -1.48
CA SER A 83 -62.45 -45.81 -2.07
C SER A 83 -63.53 -46.53 -1.26
N SER A 84 -64.56 -47.03 -1.95
CA SER A 84 -65.64 -47.85 -1.36
C SER A 84 -65.18 -49.25 -0.96
N VAL A 85 -63.99 -49.68 -1.41
CA VAL A 85 -63.35 -50.95 -1.06
C VAL A 85 -62.26 -50.70 -0.03
N ALA A 86 -62.25 -51.51 1.04
CA ALA A 86 -61.22 -51.44 2.08
C ALA A 86 -59.82 -51.52 1.47
N PRO A 87 -58.92 -50.57 1.76
CA PRO A 87 -57.53 -50.58 1.28
C PRO A 87 -56.83 -51.90 1.60
N THR A 88 -56.14 -52.49 0.63
CA THR A 88 -55.25 -53.62 0.91
C THR A 88 -54.06 -53.13 1.73
N GLY A 89 -53.58 -53.92 2.71
CA GLY A 89 -52.44 -53.54 3.55
C GLY A 89 -51.21 -53.08 2.75
N SER A 90 -50.95 -53.69 1.60
CA SER A 90 -49.88 -53.29 0.68
C SER A 90 -50.05 -51.87 0.10
N MET A 91 -51.27 -51.41 -0.15
CA MET A 91 -51.55 -50.05 -0.65
C MET A 91 -51.32 -49.00 0.43
N THR A 92 -51.76 -49.30 1.66
CA THR A 92 -51.53 -48.43 2.83
C THR A 92 -50.04 -48.30 3.14
N HIS A 93 -49.30 -49.42 3.12
CA HIS A 93 -47.84 -49.40 3.28
C HIS A 93 -47.14 -48.61 2.18
N ALA A 94 -47.55 -48.77 0.91
CA ALA A 94 -46.98 -48.03 -0.20
C ALA A 94 -47.21 -46.52 -0.06
N CYS A 95 -48.41 -46.09 0.37
CA CYS A 95 -48.71 -44.68 0.57
C CYS A 95 -47.90 -44.07 1.73
N ASN A 96 -47.77 -44.79 2.84
CA ASN A 96 -46.94 -44.37 3.96
C ASN A 96 -45.47 -44.23 3.54
N ARG A 97 -44.97 -45.16 2.72
CA ARG A 97 -43.61 -45.09 2.16
C ARG A 97 -43.40 -43.84 1.30
N HIS A 98 -44.34 -43.50 0.41
CA HIS A 98 -44.24 -42.28 -0.40
C HIS A 98 -44.21 -41.00 0.46
N LYS A 99 -44.94 -40.99 1.58
CA LYS A 99 -44.90 -39.87 2.53
C LYS A 99 -43.56 -39.78 3.28
N GLU A 100 -42.98 -40.89 3.70
CA GLU A 100 -41.65 -40.94 4.31
C GLU A 100 -40.58 -40.44 3.34
N VAL A 101 -40.62 -40.91 2.09
CA VAL A 101 -39.67 -40.54 1.03
C VAL A 101 -39.78 -39.05 0.70
N LEU A 102 -41.00 -38.49 0.60
CA LEU A 102 -41.21 -37.06 0.45
C LEU A 102 -40.55 -36.26 1.58
N GLN A 103 -40.76 -36.67 2.84
CA GLN A 103 -40.16 -35.99 3.99
C GLN A 103 -38.62 -36.10 4.02
N GLU A 104 -38.08 -37.21 3.51
CA GLU A 104 -36.64 -37.39 3.33
C GLU A 104 -36.08 -36.42 2.31
N TYR A 105 -36.70 -36.33 1.11
CA TYR A 105 -36.29 -35.36 0.09
C TYR A 105 -36.42 -33.90 0.55
N GLU A 106 -37.47 -33.53 1.28
CA GLU A 106 -37.60 -32.19 1.86
C GLU A 106 -36.46 -31.86 2.84
N ARG A 107 -36.09 -32.83 3.69
CA ARG A 107 -35.01 -32.67 4.66
C ARG A 107 -33.66 -32.55 3.97
N ASP A 108 -33.41 -33.38 2.96
CA ASP A 108 -32.16 -33.41 2.21
C ASP A 108 -32.00 -32.15 1.36
N PHE A 109 -33.07 -31.69 0.72
CA PHE A 109 -33.10 -30.42 0.00
C PHE A 109 -32.80 -29.26 0.95
N LYS A 110 -33.48 -29.18 2.09
CA LYS A 110 -33.24 -28.13 3.10
C LYS A 110 -31.79 -28.13 3.59
N ARG A 111 -31.23 -29.31 3.87
CA ARG A 111 -29.83 -29.46 4.28
C ARG A 111 -28.87 -28.96 3.20
N THR A 112 -29.08 -29.37 1.95
CA THR A 112 -28.22 -28.99 0.83
C THR A 112 -28.31 -27.48 0.55
N ARG A 113 -29.52 -26.91 0.67
CA ARG A 113 -29.76 -25.47 0.53
C ARG A 113 -29.02 -24.64 1.59
N ILE A 114 -29.05 -25.08 2.86
CA ILE A 114 -28.29 -24.41 3.93
C ILE A 114 -26.79 -24.47 3.62
N SER A 115 -26.28 -25.65 3.26
CA SER A 115 -24.86 -25.84 2.89
C SER A 115 -24.43 -24.93 1.73
N LEU A 116 -25.27 -24.78 0.70
CA LEU A 116 -24.97 -23.89 -0.43
C LEU A 116 -24.90 -22.43 0.02
N ARG A 117 -25.89 -21.96 0.78
CA ARG A 117 -25.91 -20.57 1.30
C ARG A 117 -24.69 -20.27 2.17
N GLU A 118 -24.28 -21.21 3.02
CA GLU A 118 -23.04 -21.07 3.81
C GLU A 118 -21.80 -20.96 2.92
N CYS A 119 -21.72 -21.76 1.85
CA CYS A 119 -20.64 -21.68 0.88
C CYS A 119 -20.63 -20.33 0.13
N GLU A 120 -21.80 -19.85 -0.30
CA GLU A 120 -21.95 -18.55 -0.96
C GLU A 120 -21.58 -17.38 -0.05
N GLN A 121 -22.05 -17.39 1.20
CA GLN A 121 -21.68 -16.38 2.20
C GLN A 121 -20.17 -16.37 2.44
N ARG A 122 -19.56 -17.55 2.63
CA ARG A 122 -18.11 -17.68 2.79
C ARG A 122 -17.37 -17.14 1.56
N ALA A 123 -17.83 -17.48 0.35
CA ALA A 123 -17.23 -16.99 -0.89
C ALA A 123 -17.35 -15.45 -1.02
N SER A 124 -18.50 -14.88 -0.67
CA SER A 124 -18.73 -13.42 -0.70
C SER A 124 -17.82 -12.69 0.29
N LEU A 125 -17.72 -13.17 1.53
CA LEU A 125 -16.87 -12.57 2.57
C LEU A 125 -15.40 -12.58 2.14
N LEU A 126 -14.90 -13.73 1.70
CA LEU A 126 -13.51 -13.86 1.30
C LEU A 126 -13.20 -13.09 0.00
N SER A 127 -14.19 -12.91 -0.89
CA SER A 127 -14.07 -12.03 -2.06
C SER A 127 -13.85 -10.56 -1.66
N SER A 128 -14.59 -10.06 -0.66
CA SER A 128 -14.38 -8.70 -0.12
C SER A 128 -12.97 -8.53 0.44
N VAL A 129 -12.56 -9.48 1.31
CA VAL A 129 -11.23 -9.45 1.94
C VAL A 129 -10.12 -9.49 0.90
N ARG A 130 -10.25 -10.33 -0.15
CA ARG A 130 -9.26 -10.39 -1.23
C ARG A 130 -9.18 -9.08 -2.01
N SER A 131 -10.33 -8.45 -2.28
CA SER A 131 -10.38 -7.14 -2.93
C SER A 131 -9.66 -6.09 -2.09
N GLU A 132 -9.95 -6.02 -0.80
CA GLU A 132 -9.30 -5.13 0.16
C GLU A 132 -7.80 -5.36 0.22
N ILE A 133 -7.33 -6.61 0.37
CA ILE A 133 -5.90 -6.96 0.37
C ILE A 133 -5.23 -6.52 -0.94
N SER A 134 -5.88 -6.76 -2.08
CA SER A 134 -5.32 -6.38 -3.38
C SER A 134 -5.20 -4.86 -3.53
N SER A 135 -6.20 -4.11 -3.04
CA SER A 135 -6.20 -2.65 -3.04
C SER A 135 -5.13 -2.09 -2.11
N PHE A 136 -5.03 -2.62 -0.89
CA PHE A 136 -4.00 -2.24 0.08
C PHE A 136 -2.60 -2.51 -0.48
N LYS A 137 -2.35 -3.71 -1.01
CA LYS A 137 -1.07 -4.06 -1.63
C LYS A 137 -0.74 -3.14 -2.81
N SER A 138 -1.71 -2.81 -3.66
CA SER A 138 -1.49 -1.88 -4.77
C SER A 138 -1.15 -0.47 -4.30
N SER A 139 -1.82 0.03 -3.26
CA SER A 139 -1.54 1.34 -2.66
C SER A 139 -0.17 1.39 -1.99
N GLN A 140 0.25 0.30 -1.34
CA GLN A 140 1.55 0.20 -0.72
C GLN A 140 2.67 0.17 -1.77
N ILE A 141 2.50 -0.60 -2.85
CA ILE A 141 3.47 -0.62 -3.96
C ILE A 141 3.59 0.77 -4.60
N ALA A 142 2.46 1.46 -4.82
CA ALA A 142 2.47 2.82 -5.34
C ALA A 142 3.21 3.79 -4.40
N SER A 143 2.96 3.72 -3.09
CA SER A 143 3.63 4.61 -2.12
C SER A 143 5.12 4.32 -1.99
N GLU A 144 5.53 3.04 -2.03
CA GLU A 144 6.94 2.65 -2.03
C GLU A 144 7.64 3.15 -3.30
N GLN A 145 6.99 3.02 -4.46
CA GLN A 145 7.51 3.52 -5.73
C GLN A 145 7.65 5.05 -5.72
N ASP A 146 6.66 5.78 -5.21
CA ASP A 146 6.72 7.24 -5.06
C ASP A 146 7.81 7.68 -4.10
N ARG A 147 7.99 6.96 -2.98
CA ARG A 147 9.10 7.21 -2.04
C ARG A 147 10.45 7.07 -2.74
N HIS A 148 10.65 6.01 -3.52
CA HIS A 148 11.88 5.79 -4.26
C HIS A 148 12.13 6.86 -5.34
N LEU A 149 11.07 7.38 -5.98
CA LEU A 149 11.20 8.49 -6.93
C LEU A 149 11.59 9.79 -6.21
N ASN A 150 11.00 10.08 -5.05
CA ASN A 150 11.33 11.25 -4.26
C ASN A 150 12.78 11.20 -3.71
N ASP A 151 13.23 10.01 -3.29
CA ASP A 151 14.62 9.79 -2.85
C ASP A 151 15.61 10.07 -4.00
N ARG A 152 15.29 9.64 -5.23
CA ARG A 152 16.13 9.93 -6.42
C ARG A 152 16.20 11.42 -6.72
N SER A 153 15.08 12.12 -6.61
CA SER A 153 15.04 13.59 -6.77
C SER A 153 15.93 14.28 -5.74
N SER A 154 15.83 13.86 -4.48
CA SER A 154 16.63 14.37 -3.37
C SER A 154 18.12 14.11 -3.59
N ILE A 155 18.51 12.90 -3.99
CA ILE A 155 19.91 12.56 -4.32
C ILE A 155 20.45 13.43 -5.46
N ASN A 156 19.68 13.63 -6.53
CA ASN A 156 20.10 14.48 -7.65
C ASN A 156 20.29 15.95 -7.19
N SER A 157 19.40 16.45 -6.33
CA SER A 157 19.57 17.78 -5.74
C SER A 157 20.84 17.89 -4.88
N SER A 158 21.13 16.87 -4.06
CA SER A 158 22.35 16.82 -3.24
C SER A 158 23.62 16.73 -4.10
N HIS A 159 23.57 16.01 -5.23
CA HIS A 159 24.70 15.96 -6.16
C HIS A 159 24.99 17.33 -6.76
N ARG A 160 23.95 18.06 -7.20
CA ARG A 160 24.10 19.42 -7.72
C ARG A 160 24.66 20.38 -6.67
N LEU A 161 24.17 20.29 -5.43
CA LEU A 161 24.71 21.08 -4.32
C LEU A 161 26.18 20.75 -4.05
N ALA A 162 26.57 19.47 -4.13
CA ALA A 162 27.96 19.06 -4.00
C ALA A 162 28.83 19.63 -5.13
N ASP A 163 28.35 19.60 -6.38
CA ASP A 163 29.03 20.19 -7.53
C ASP A 163 29.20 21.71 -7.38
N ASP A 164 28.17 22.42 -6.90
CA ASP A 164 28.22 23.86 -6.62
C ASP A 164 29.26 24.18 -5.53
N VAL A 165 29.27 23.43 -4.42
CA VAL A 165 30.24 23.60 -3.33
C VAL A 165 31.66 23.31 -3.82
N LEU A 166 31.85 22.28 -4.65
CA LEU A 166 33.13 21.99 -5.29
C LEU A 166 33.56 23.14 -6.21
N GLY A 167 32.64 23.68 -7.01
CA GLY A 167 32.87 24.84 -7.86
C GLY A 167 33.32 26.06 -7.08
N GLN A 168 32.60 26.40 -6.00
CA GLN A 168 32.96 27.49 -5.10
C GLN A 168 34.32 27.27 -4.41
N ALA A 169 34.64 26.03 -4.03
CA ALA A 169 35.94 25.69 -3.45
C ALA A 169 37.08 25.87 -4.46
N TYR A 170 36.89 25.46 -5.72
CA TYR A 170 37.86 25.70 -6.81
C TYR A 170 38.03 27.19 -7.09
N GLU A 171 36.95 27.96 -7.15
CA GLU A 171 36.99 29.40 -7.35
C GLU A 171 37.74 30.09 -6.20
N THR A 172 37.44 29.74 -4.95
CA THR A 172 38.11 30.27 -3.77
C THR A 172 39.61 29.96 -3.78
N ARG A 173 39.99 28.74 -4.16
CA ARG A 173 41.41 28.36 -4.35
C ARG A 173 42.09 29.20 -5.41
N TYR A 174 41.42 29.43 -6.55
CA TYR A 174 41.93 30.29 -7.62
C TYR A 174 42.09 31.74 -7.14
N GLN A 175 41.08 32.28 -6.43
CA GLN A 175 41.13 33.62 -5.84
C GLN A 175 42.29 33.77 -4.85
N PHE A 176 42.53 32.78 -3.97
CA PHE A 176 43.69 32.80 -3.07
C PHE A 176 45.03 32.75 -3.83
N SER A 177 45.12 31.97 -4.91
CA SER A 177 46.32 31.95 -5.76
C SER A 177 46.58 33.31 -6.40
N ASN A 178 45.55 33.97 -6.94
CA ASN A 178 45.65 35.31 -7.49
C ASN A 178 45.98 36.36 -6.42
N GLN A 179 45.34 36.32 -5.26
CA GLN A 179 45.66 37.18 -4.12
C GLN A 179 47.13 37.03 -3.70
N ARG A 180 47.66 35.80 -3.65
CA ARG A 180 49.07 35.57 -3.33
C ARG A 180 50.00 36.25 -4.35
N ARG A 181 49.71 36.17 -5.65
CA ARG A 181 50.48 36.90 -6.68
C ARG A 181 50.38 38.42 -6.49
N THR A 182 49.19 38.94 -6.20
CA THR A 182 48.97 40.37 -5.93
C THR A 182 49.74 40.85 -4.70
N LEU A 183 49.77 40.07 -3.62
CA LEU A 183 50.54 40.37 -2.41
C LEU A 183 52.05 40.33 -2.69
N PHE A 184 52.55 39.36 -3.45
CA PHE A 184 53.95 39.35 -3.88
C PHE A 184 54.31 40.58 -4.72
N ASN A 185 53.48 40.94 -5.70
CA ASN A 185 53.68 42.13 -6.52
C ASN A 185 53.66 43.41 -5.67
N SER A 186 52.77 43.48 -4.67
CA SER A 186 52.70 44.61 -3.73
C SER A 186 53.95 44.68 -2.85
N ASN A 187 54.42 43.54 -2.34
CA ASN A 187 55.66 43.46 -1.56
C ASN A 187 56.88 43.85 -2.41
N SER A 188 56.96 43.40 -3.67
CA SER A 188 58.01 43.79 -4.62
C SER A 188 57.98 45.29 -4.95
N ARG A 189 56.78 45.87 -5.15
CA ARG A 189 56.62 47.33 -5.32
C ARG A 189 57.04 48.10 -4.08
N MET A 190 56.70 47.63 -2.89
CA MET A 190 57.14 48.24 -1.63
C MET A 190 58.67 48.20 -1.48
N GLY A 191 59.29 47.07 -1.82
CA GLY A 191 60.75 46.95 -1.91
C GLY A 191 61.36 47.91 -2.94
N SER A 192 60.74 48.05 -4.11
CA SER A 192 61.17 49.00 -5.14
C SER A 192 61.02 50.45 -4.68
N VAL A 193 59.94 50.84 -4.00
CA VAL A 193 59.74 52.20 -3.47
C VAL A 193 60.82 52.53 -2.45
N ILE A 194 61.17 51.59 -1.56
CA ILE A 194 62.27 51.75 -0.61
C ILE A 194 63.61 51.95 -1.35
N ALA A 195 63.83 51.24 -2.46
CA ALA A 195 65.04 51.38 -3.27
C ALA A 195 65.09 52.65 -4.13
N THR A 196 63.94 53.15 -4.61
CA THR A 196 63.84 54.33 -5.49
C THR A 196 63.72 55.66 -4.75
N VAL A 197 63.71 55.68 -3.41
CA VAL A 197 63.99 56.90 -2.64
C VAL A 197 65.40 56.84 -2.03
N PRO A 198 66.47 56.79 -2.86
CA PRO A 198 67.83 56.90 -2.35
C PRO A 198 68.00 58.32 -1.77
N GLY A 199 68.24 58.39 -0.46
CA GLY A 199 68.48 59.67 0.22
C GLY A 199 67.60 59.92 1.43
N VAL A 200 66.55 59.14 1.70
CA VAL A 200 65.80 59.29 2.99
C VAL A 200 66.74 59.04 4.17
N ASN A 201 67.62 58.04 4.07
CA ASN A 201 68.60 57.75 5.11
C ASN A 201 69.65 58.87 5.26
N SER A 202 70.06 59.50 4.15
CA SER A 202 70.97 60.66 4.18
C SER A 202 70.28 61.93 4.71
N LEU A 203 69.01 62.15 4.40
CA LEU A 203 68.20 63.26 4.92
C LEU A 203 67.96 63.11 6.43
N ILE A 204 67.61 61.91 6.90
CA ILE A 204 67.52 61.58 8.34
C ILE A 204 68.87 61.83 9.04
N SER A 205 69.98 61.40 8.44
CA SER A 205 71.32 61.58 9.00
C SER A 205 71.73 63.05 9.07
N MET A 206 71.47 63.84 8.03
CA MET A 206 71.73 65.29 8.01
C MET A 206 70.90 66.05 9.04
N ILE A 207 69.64 65.69 9.24
CA ILE A 207 68.78 66.27 10.28
C ILE A 207 69.37 66.02 11.68
N ASN A 208 69.81 64.78 11.95
CA ASN A 208 70.35 64.42 13.26
C ASN A 208 71.70 65.11 13.53
N SER A 209 72.55 65.23 12.50
CA SER A 209 73.82 65.98 12.55
C SER A 209 73.61 67.45 12.93
N ARG A 210 72.61 68.12 12.34
CA ARG A 210 72.31 69.52 12.63
C ARG A 210 71.79 69.70 14.07
N ARG A 211 70.87 68.85 14.50
CA ARG A 211 70.32 68.87 15.87
C ARG A 211 71.42 68.67 16.93
N ARG A 212 72.38 67.78 16.67
CA ARG A 212 73.51 67.54 17.58
C ARG A 212 74.44 68.75 17.71
N ARG A 213 74.65 69.50 16.63
CA ARG A 213 75.43 70.76 16.66
C ARG A 213 74.71 71.84 17.46
N ASP A 214 73.42 72.03 17.24
CA ASP A 214 72.64 73.05 17.95
C ASP A 214 72.59 72.78 19.46
N THR A 215 72.41 71.51 19.88
CA THR A 215 72.47 71.13 21.30
C THR A 215 73.84 71.39 21.92
N LEU A 216 74.93 71.16 21.17
CA LEU A 216 76.29 71.37 21.68
C LEU A 216 76.59 72.87 21.87
N ILE A 217 76.14 73.73 20.95
CA ILE A 217 76.24 75.19 21.09
C ILE A 217 75.41 75.67 22.28
N LEU A 218 74.16 75.20 22.40
CA LEU A 218 73.29 75.58 23.51
C LEU A 218 73.88 75.16 24.88
N ALA A 219 74.42 73.95 24.97
CA ALA A 219 75.04 73.44 26.19
C ALA A 219 76.31 74.23 26.57
N THR A 220 77.13 74.62 25.60
CA THR A 220 78.33 75.44 25.87
C THR A 220 77.98 76.85 26.31
N VAL A 221 76.99 77.51 25.70
CA VAL A 221 76.54 78.84 26.12
C VAL A 221 75.93 78.81 27.51
N ALA A 222 74.99 77.88 27.76
CA ALA A 222 74.36 77.75 29.07
C ALA A 222 75.38 77.39 30.17
N GLY A 223 76.28 76.44 29.91
CA GLY A 223 77.33 76.04 30.85
C GLY A 223 78.37 77.14 31.10
N GLY A 224 78.76 77.89 30.06
CA GLY A 224 79.67 79.02 30.18
C GLY A 224 79.06 80.15 31.02
N CYS A 225 77.79 80.50 30.78
CA CYS A 225 77.08 81.51 31.56
C CYS A 225 76.90 81.10 33.03
N THR A 226 76.54 79.85 33.32
CA THR A 226 76.40 79.38 34.71
C THR A 226 77.75 79.34 35.42
N PHE A 227 78.83 78.93 34.75
CA PHE A 227 80.18 78.95 35.31
C PHE A 227 80.68 80.38 35.59
N MET A 228 80.44 81.31 34.66
CA MET A 228 80.80 82.73 34.84
C MET A 228 80.04 83.36 36.01
N LEU A 229 78.73 83.07 36.16
CA LEU A 229 77.95 83.54 37.29
C LEU A 229 78.46 82.98 38.63
N LEU A 230 78.79 81.69 38.69
CA LEU A 230 79.37 81.09 39.89
C LEU A 230 80.70 81.75 40.29
N LEU A 231 81.59 82.00 39.32
CA LEU A 231 82.85 82.72 39.58
C LEU A 231 82.63 84.14 40.08
N LEU A 232 81.62 84.85 39.57
CA LEU A 232 81.26 86.19 40.05
C LEU A 232 80.65 86.18 41.46
N THR A 233 79.89 85.15 41.83
CA THR A 233 79.27 85.06 43.17
C THR A 233 80.24 84.63 44.27
N PHE A 234 81.29 83.87 43.92
CA PHE A 234 82.31 83.39 44.87
C PHE A 234 83.48 84.37 45.06
N ARG A 235 83.46 85.53 44.39
CA ARG A 235 84.49 86.57 44.43
C ARG A 235 83.97 87.84 45.05
#